data_AF-A0A7C1WZ22-F1
#
_entry.id   AF-A0A7C1WZ22-F1
#
_cell.length_a   1.000
_cell.length_b   1.000
_cell.length_c   1.000
_cell.angle_alpha   90.00
_cell.angle_beta   90.00
_cell.angle_gamma   90.00
#
_symmetry.space_group_name_H-M   'P 1'
#
loop_
_entity.id
_entity.type
_entity.pdbx_description
1 polymer ?
#
loop_
_entity_poly.entity_id
_entity_poly.type
_entity_poly.pdbx_seq_one_letter_code
_entity_poly.pdbx_strand_id
1 'polypeptide(L)'
;MERLGELPEPEGGTLGAGGPVGQPLSSLPRRDVDVETTGWIALALEAIFGWFGILGVGHAYVGRLALGIGLFFGWLLILGLLGVLTSVTFGIALCLTVPVWVAVPVVSGLLARRYALAYQLTGSWGRALAYGGIGCLGLILLTCVGVILVTVFFGSIGALLSAAGQQ
;
A
#
# COMPACT_ATOMS: atom_id res chain seq x y z
N MET A 1 -24.13 -8.23 70.71
CA MET A 1 -23.24 -7.14 70.25
C MET A 1 -23.20 -7.22 68.74
N GLU A 2 -24.26 -6.80 68.05
CA GLU A 2 -24.56 -5.43 67.59
C GLU A 2 -23.86 -5.03 66.28
N ARG A 3 -24.74 -4.72 65.31
CA ARG A 3 -24.60 -3.86 64.12
C ARG A 3 -23.81 -4.37 62.92
N LEU A 4 -24.55 -4.86 61.94
CA LEU A 4 -24.37 -4.39 60.55
C LEU A 4 -25.72 -3.93 60.03
N GLY A 5 -25.75 -2.66 59.64
CA GLY A 5 -26.93 -1.86 59.37
C GLY A 5 -27.68 -2.24 58.10
N GLU A 6 -28.88 -1.68 58.06
CA GLU A 6 -29.88 -1.72 57.00
C GLU A 6 -29.28 -1.47 55.60
N LEU A 7 -29.64 -2.34 54.66
CA LEU A 7 -29.59 -2.02 53.23
C LEU A 7 -30.99 -1.55 52.82
N PRO A 8 -31.13 -0.36 52.20
CA PRO A 8 -32.42 0.16 51.81
C PRO A 8 -33.03 -0.62 50.63
N GLU A 9 -34.36 -0.73 50.66
CA GLU A 9 -35.26 -1.35 49.68
C GLU A 9 -35.11 -0.78 48.24
N PRO A 10 -35.46 -1.56 47.20
CA PRO A 10 -35.37 -1.12 45.82
C PRO A 10 -36.56 -0.23 45.46
N GLU A 11 -36.34 1.09 45.44
CA GLU A 11 -37.30 2.02 44.83
C GLU A 11 -37.32 1.82 43.30
N GLY A 12 -38.37 1.15 42.85
CA GLY A 12 -38.76 1.11 41.46
C GLY A 12 -39.18 2.49 40.96
N GLY A 13 -38.37 3.03 40.05
CA GLY A 13 -38.85 3.67 38.84
C GLY A 13 -39.13 5.18 38.89
N THR A 14 -38.29 5.94 38.17
CA THR A 14 -38.81 6.97 37.26
C THR A 14 -38.09 6.90 35.91
N LEU A 15 -38.89 6.81 34.86
CA LEU A 15 -38.50 6.84 33.46
C LEU A 15 -37.70 8.13 33.16
N GLY A 16 -36.39 7.98 32.96
CA GLY A 16 -35.53 9.10 32.57
C GLY A 16 -34.25 8.59 31.93
N ALA A 17 -34.23 8.53 30.60
CA ALA A 17 -33.04 8.62 29.75
C ALA A 17 -31.76 7.90 30.26
N GLY A 18 -31.82 6.57 30.40
CA GLY A 18 -30.66 5.73 30.75
C GLY A 18 -29.81 5.36 29.53
N GLY A 19 -29.24 6.34 28.82
CA GLY A 19 -28.06 6.08 28.00
C GLY A 19 -26.84 5.87 28.89
N PRO A 20 -25.91 4.94 28.59
CA PRO A 20 -24.75 4.70 29.44
C PRO A 20 -23.88 5.96 29.56
N VAL A 21 -23.80 6.46 30.79
CA VAL A 21 -22.91 7.55 31.24
C VAL A 21 -21.46 7.07 31.07
N GLY A 22 -20.75 7.65 30.10
CA GLY A 22 -19.32 7.35 29.90
C GLY A 22 -18.71 7.63 28.52
N GLN A 23 -19.44 8.12 27.52
CA GLN A 23 -18.82 8.51 26.24
C GLN A 23 -18.48 10.01 26.23
N PRO A 24 -17.21 10.42 26.07
CA PRO A 24 -16.92 11.80 25.73
C PRO A 24 -17.54 12.11 24.37
N LEU A 25 -18.47 13.07 24.32
CA LEU A 25 -19.20 13.53 23.12
C LEU A 25 -18.34 14.24 22.06
N SER A 26 -17.01 14.20 22.19
CA SER A 26 -16.06 14.51 21.10
C SER A 26 -15.85 13.31 20.14
N SER A 27 -16.45 12.16 20.44
CA SER A 27 -16.34 10.85 19.75
C SER A 27 -17.29 10.65 18.55
N LEU A 28 -17.72 11.76 17.96
CA LEU A 28 -18.76 11.91 16.93
C LEU A 28 -18.34 11.50 15.50
N PRO A 29 -19.27 11.48 14.51
CA PRO A 29 -19.10 11.09 13.10
C PRO A 29 -17.82 11.52 12.39
N ARG A 30 -17.14 12.55 12.90
CA ARG A 30 -15.78 12.93 12.48
C ARG A 30 -14.82 11.74 12.47
N ARG A 31 -14.85 10.85 13.47
CA ARG A 31 -13.99 9.66 13.48
C ARG A 31 -14.31 8.70 12.34
N ASP A 32 -15.59 8.48 12.03
CA ASP A 32 -16.02 7.62 10.93
C ASP A 32 -15.63 8.24 9.57
N VAL A 33 -15.79 9.55 9.42
CA VAL A 33 -15.35 10.31 8.23
C VAL A 33 -13.82 10.24 8.06
N ASP A 34 -13.06 10.34 9.15
CA ASP A 34 -11.60 10.28 9.12
C ASP A 34 -11.09 8.88 8.73
N VAL A 35 -11.76 7.82 9.18
CA VAL A 35 -11.45 6.42 8.85
C VAL A 35 -11.83 6.10 7.40
N GLU A 36 -13.00 6.56 6.94
CA GLU A 36 -13.39 6.41 5.54
C GLU A 36 -12.43 7.16 4.60
N THR A 37 -12.09 8.40 4.94
CA THR A 37 -11.13 9.22 4.21
C THR A 37 -9.76 8.56 4.19
N THR A 38 -9.29 8.03 5.32
CA THR A 38 -8.03 7.26 5.40
C THR A 38 -8.05 6.07 4.44
N GLY A 39 -9.16 5.33 4.38
CA GLY A 39 -9.31 4.19 3.48
C GLY A 39 -9.24 4.59 2.00
N TRP A 40 -9.86 5.70 1.62
CA TRP A 40 -9.78 6.24 0.26
C TRP A 40 -8.39 6.76 -0.09
N ILE A 41 -7.73 7.44 0.85
CA ILE A 41 -6.34 7.90 0.68
C ILE A 41 -5.40 6.70 0.50
N ALA A 42 -5.57 5.63 1.29
CA ALA A 42 -4.76 4.42 1.16
C ALA A 42 -4.91 3.78 -0.24
N LEU A 43 -6.13 3.72 -0.77
CA LEU A 43 -6.39 3.24 -2.12
C LEU A 43 -5.74 4.13 -3.18
N ALA A 44 -5.89 5.45 -3.06
CA ALA A 44 -5.33 6.41 -4.01
C ALA A 44 -3.80 6.37 -4.02
N LEU A 45 -3.17 6.32 -2.85
CA LEU A 45 -1.72 6.16 -2.73
C LEU A 45 -1.25 4.88 -3.41
N GLU A 46 -1.91 3.76 -3.16
CA GLU A 46 -1.54 2.49 -3.79
C GLU A 46 -1.74 2.51 -5.31
N ALA A 47 -2.84 3.08 -5.80
CA ALA A 47 -3.13 3.13 -7.24
C ALA A 47 -2.16 4.03 -8.00
N ILE A 48 -1.89 5.24 -7.49
CA ILE A 48 -1.00 6.21 -8.14
C ILE A 48 0.44 5.72 -8.07
N PHE A 49 0.95 5.39 -6.88
CA PHE A 49 2.34 4.95 -6.75
C PHE A 49 2.56 3.57 -7.37
N GLY A 50 1.60 2.65 -7.26
CA GLY A 50 1.65 1.33 -7.90
C GLY A 50 1.72 1.42 -9.42
N TRP A 51 1.02 2.39 -10.03
CA TRP A 51 1.15 2.69 -11.46
C TRP A 51 2.57 3.11 -11.85
N PHE A 52 3.27 3.83 -10.98
CA PHE A 52 4.69 4.19 -11.18
C PHE A 52 5.66 3.08 -10.77
N GLY A 53 5.18 1.88 -10.44
CA GLY A 53 6.04 0.76 -10.04
C GLY A 53 6.31 0.68 -8.53
N ILE A 54 5.70 1.53 -7.71
CA ILE A 54 5.89 1.60 -6.26
C ILE A 54 4.63 1.09 -5.56
N LEU A 55 4.46 -0.24 -5.54
CA LEU A 55 3.38 -0.89 -4.82
C LEU A 55 3.65 -0.88 -3.30
N GLY A 56 2.62 -0.83 -2.46
CA GLY A 56 2.71 -0.94 -1.00
C GLY A 56 2.64 0.37 -0.21
N VAL A 57 2.57 1.54 -0.85
CA VAL A 57 2.49 2.85 -0.17
C VAL A 57 1.20 3.00 0.66
N GLY A 58 0.06 2.53 0.12
CA GLY A 58 -1.21 2.52 0.83
C GLY A 58 -1.18 1.61 2.06
N HIS A 59 -0.52 0.46 1.96
CA HIS A 59 -0.30 -0.45 3.09
C HIS A 59 0.62 0.16 4.14
N ALA A 60 1.67 0.89 3.73
CA ALA A 60 2.52 1.64 4.64
C ALA A 60 1.76 2.75 5.39
N TYR A 61 0.88 3.47 4.68
CA TYR A 61 0.04 4.53 5.24
C TYR A 61 -0.87 4.03 6.37
N VAL A 62 -1.46 2.84 6.20
CA VAL A 62 -2.32 2.19 7.22
C VAL A 62 -1.52 1.37 8.26
N GLY A 63 -0.19 1.43 8.23
CA GLY A 63 0.69 0.81 9.23
C GLY A 63 1.13 -0.63 8.96
N ARG A 64 0.81 -1.19 7.79
CA ARG A 64 1.24 -2.55 7.36
C ARG A 64 2.55 -2.50 6.56
N LEU A 65 3.61 -1.98 7.19
CA LEU A 65 4.90 -1.77 6.51
C LEU A 65 5.50 -3.05 5.95
N ALA A 66 5.49 -4.16 6.70
CA ALA A 66 6.06 -5.43 6.24
C ALA A 66 5.37 -5.95 4.97
N LEU A 67 4.04 -5.86 4.90
CA LEU A 67 3.30 -6.25 3.71
C LEU A 67 3.56 -5.27 2.56
N GLY A 68 3.61 -3.97 2.83
CA GLY A 68 3.97 -2.96 1.84
C GLY A 68 5.31 -3.28 1.17
N ILE A 69 6.35 -3.54 1.96
CA ILE A 69 7.69 -3.91 1.47
C ILE A 69 7.63 -5.18 0.61
N GLY A 70 6.92 -6.22 1.07
CA GLY A 70 6.75 -7.45 0.31
C GLY A 70 6.04 -7.22 -1.02
N LEU A 71 5.01 -6.37 -1.05
CA LEU A 71 4.32 -5.97 -2.26
C LEU A 71 5.22 -5.20 -3.21
N PHE A 72 6.09 -4.32 -2.73
CA PHE A 72 7.04 -3.60 -3.58
C PHE A 72 8.00 -4.54 -4.28
N PHE A 73 8.71 -5.39 -3.53
CA PHE A 73 9.66 -6.33 -4.14
C PHE A 73 8.95 -7.36 -5.05
N GLY A 74 7.78 -7.84 -4.64
CA GLY A 74 6.96 -8.73 -5.47
C GLY A 74 6.50 -8.04 -6.76
N TRP A 75 6.10 -6.77 -6.69
CA TRP A 75 5.71 -6.00 -7.85
C TRP A 75 6.88 -5.78 -8.82
N LEU A 76 8.04 -5.38 -8.31
CA LEU A 76 9.24 -5.23 -9.14
C LEU A 76 9.62 -6.54 -9.85
N LEU A 77 9.52 -7.67 -9.16
CA LEU A 77 9.79 -8.98 -9.75
C LEU A 77 8.80 -9.31 -10.88
N ILE A 78 7.50 -9.07 -10.66
CA ILE A 78 6.46 -9.28 -11.68
C ILE A 78 6.68 -8.35 -12.87
N LEU A 79 6.99 -7.08 -12.63
CA LEU A 79 7.27 -6.12 -13.69
C LEU A 79 8.52 -6.51 -14.49
N GLY A 80 9.57 -6.97 -13.82
CA GLY A 80 10.77 -7.51 -14.46
C GLY A 80 10.44 -8.71 -15.36
N LEU A 81 9.66 -9.67 -14.85
CA LEU A 81 9.24 -10.85 -15.61
C LEU A 81 8.37 -10.48 -16.82
N LEU A 82 7.40 -9.57 -16.65
CA LEU A 82 6.58 -9.06 -17.75
C LEU A 82 7.42 -8.31 -18.77
N GLY A 83 8.43 -7.55 -18.34
CA GLY A 83 9.37 -6.86 -19.21
C GLY A 83 10.19 -7.85 -20.06
N VAL A 84 10.71 -8.91 -19.45
CA VAL A 84 11.43 -9.99 -20.17
C VAL A 84 10.50 -10.69 -21.16
N LEU A 85 9.30 -11.06 -20.72
CA LEU A 85 8.31 -11.74 -21.58
C LEU A 85 7.92 -10.85 -22.76
N THR A 86 7.69 -9.56 -22.52
CA THR A 86 7.39 -8.56 -23.55
C THR A 86 8.55 -8.44 -24.54
N SER A 87 9.79 -8.45 -24.05
CA SER A 87 10.99 -8.38 -24.89
C SER A 87 11.16 -9.62 -25.78
N VAL A 88 11.02 -10.82 -25.22
CA VAL A 88 11.16 -12.09 -25.95
C VAL A 88 10.03 -12.29 -26.98
N THR A 89 8.82 -11.78 -26.68
CA THR A 89 7.67 -11.89 -27.57
C THR A 89 7.51 -10.70 -28.53
N PHE A 90 8.51 -9.82 -28.62
CA PHE A 90 8.46 -8.60 -29.43
C PHE A 90 7.20 -7.74 -29.22
N GLY A 91 6.72 -7.68 -27.97
CA GLY A 91 5.58 -6.85 -27.60
C GLY A 91 4.22 -7.54 -27.55
N ILE A 92 4.09 -8.80 -27.99
CA ILE A 92 2.79 -9.50 -27.97
C ILE A 92 2.25 -9.62 -26.54
N ALA A 93 3.12 -9.84 -25.55
CA ALA A 93 2.73 -9.94 -24.15
C ALA A 93 2.21 -8.62 -23.53
N LEU A 94 2.29 -7.47 -24.23
CA LEU A 94 1.70 -6.21 -23.75
C LEU A 94 0.19 -6.32 -23.48
N CYS A 95 -0.51 -7.20 -24.21
CA CYS A 95 -1.93 -7.45 -23.98
C CYS A 95 -2.23 -8.01 -22.57
N LEU A 96 -1.25 -8.65 -21.93
CA LEU A 96 -1.32 -9.11 -20.54
C LEU A 96 -0.72 -8.08 -19.58
N THR A 97 0.37 -7.41 -20.00
CA THR A 97 1.06 -6.43 -19.16
C THR A 97 0.15 -5.26 -18.79
N VAL A 98 -0.57 -4.67 -19.75
CA VAL A 98 -1.44 -3.51 -19.49
C VAL A 98 -2.54 -3.80 -18.46
N PRO A 99 -3.37 -4.86 -18.58
CA PRO A 99 -4.40 -5.13 -17.58
C PRO A 99 -3.80 -5.49 -16.22
N VAL A 100 -2.67 -6.19 -16.16
CA VAL A 100 -1.97 -6.48 -14.89
C VAL A 100 -1.46 -5.19 -14.24
N TRP A 101 -0.88 -4.28 -15.02
CA TRP A 101 -0.38 -2.99 -14.58
C TRP A 101 -1.46 -2.10 -13.97
N VAL A 102 -2.68 -2.17 -14.50
CA VAL A 102 -3.83 -1.41 -13.98
C VAL A 102 -4.48 -2.13 -12.80
N ALA A 103 -4.74 -3.43 -12.92
CA ALA A 103 -5.55 -4.17 -11.96
C ALA A 103 -4.83 -4.39 -10.62
N VAL A 104 -3.53 -4.69 -10.64
CA VAL A 104 -2.78 -5.01 -9.41
C VAL A 104 -2.73 -3.84 -8.43
N PRO A 105 -2.38 -2.59 -8.83
CA PRO A 105 -2.43 -1.43 -7.94
C PRO A 105 -3.83 -1.18 -7.36
N VAL A 106 -4.88 -1.31 -8.16
CA VAL A 106 -6.26 -1.07 -7.71
C VAL A 106 -6.72 -2.15 -6.71
N VAL A 107 -6.48 -3.42 -7.01
CA VAL A 107 -6.83 -4.53 -6.10
C VAL A 107 -6.05 -4.44 -4.80
N SER A 108 -4.75 -4.12 -4.86
CA SER A 108 -3.94 -3.88 -3.66
C SER A 108 -4.48 -2.72 -2.82
N GLY A 109 -4.89 -1.62 -3.48
CA GLY A 109 -5.44 -0.43 -2.82
C GLY A 109 -6.78 -0.71 -2.14
N LEU A 110 -7.63 -1.52 -2.76
CA LEU A 110 -8.88 -1.98 -2.16
C LEU A 110 -8.63 -2.82 -0.89
N LEU A 111 -7.58 -3.65 -0.88
CA LEU A 111 -7.19 -4.42 0.32
C LEU A 111 -6.68 -3.50 1.44
N ALA A 112 -5.91 -2.46 1.11
CA ALA A 112 -5.46 -1.45 2.08
C ALA A 112 -6.67 -0.68 2.67
N ARG A 113 -7.62 -0.28 1.82
CA ARG A 113 -8.86 0.39 2.24
C ARG A 113 -9.68 -0.48 3.20
N ARG A 114 -9.93 -1.74 2.82
CA ARG A 114 -10.69 -2.68 3.67
C ARG A 114 -10.03 -2.87 5.03
N TYR A 115 -8.70 -2.91 5.07
CA TYR A 115 -7.96 -3.00 6.31
C TYR A 115 -8.11 -1.75 7.19
N ALA A 116 -8.01 -0.55 6.60
CA ALA A 116 -8.23 0.71 7.33
C ALA A 116 -9.61 0.77 7.99
N LEU A 117 -10.65 0.39 7.24
CA LEU A 117 -12.03 0.37 7.70
C LEU A 117 -12.27 -0.69 8.78
N ALA A 118 -11.71 -1.90 8.60
CA ALA A 118 -11.89 -3.02 9.54
C ALA A 118 -11.26 -2.74 10.91
N TYR A 119 -10.13 -2.04 10.96
CA TYR A 119 -9.39 -1.77 12.20
C TYR A 119 -9.55 -0.33 12.71
N GLN A 120 -10.41 0.48 12.09
CA GLN A 120 -10.68 1.87 12.49
C GLN A 120 -9.40 2.71 12.64
N LEU A 121 -8.49 2.54 11.67
CA LEU A 121 -7.15 3.12 11.69
C LEU A 121 -7.14 4.52 11.08
N THR A 122 -6.37 5.42 11.69
CA THR A 122 -6.01 6.72 11.12
C THR A 122 -4.66 6.60 10.41
N GLY A 123 -4.56 7.09 9.17
CA GLY A 123 -3.35 6.93 8.39
C GLY A 123 -2.22 7.87 8.80
N SER A 124 -0.98 7.49 8.48
CA SER A 124 0.24 8.23 8.84
C SER A 124 1.03 8.66 7.61
N TRP A 125 1.02 9.96 7.31
CA TRP A 125 1.76 10.56 6.19
C TRP A 125 3.28 10.37 6.28
N GLY A 126 3.86 10.39 7.48
CA GLY A 126 5.30 10.17 7.66
C GLY A 126 5.76 8.81 7.14
N ARG A 127 4.96 7.76 7.35
CA ARG A 127 5.23 6.41 6.84
C ARG A 127 5.03 6.33 5.33
N ALA A 128 3.97 6.93 4.81
CA ALA A 128 3.69 6.95 3.38
C ALA A 128 4.79 7.68 2.60
N LEU A 129 5.24 8.85 3.07
CA LEU A 129 6.29 9.64 2.42
C LEU A 129 7.67 9.00 2.57
N ALA A 130 8.01 8.45 3.74
CA ALA A 130 9.27 7.73 3.91
C ALA A 130 9.33 6.53 2.96
N TYR A 131 8.25 5.75 2.91
CA TYR A 131 8.17 4.57 2.06
C TYR A 131 8.16 4.93 0.56
N GLY A 132 7.32 5.89 0.16
CA GLY A 132 7.24 6.38 -1.22
C GLY A 132 8.56 7.01 -1.68
N GLY A 133 9.22 7.79 -0.83
CA GLY A 133 10.52 8.41 -1.12
C GLY A 133 11.65 7.38 -1.29
N ILE A 134 11.75 6.42 -0.37
CA ILE A 134 12.72 5.31 -0.49
C ILE A 134 12.44 4.48 -1.74
N GLY A 135 11.16 4.17 -2.00
CA GLY A 135 10.74 3.43 -3.18
C GLY A 135 11.10 4.15 -4.49
N CYS A 136 10.84 5.46 -4.58
CA CYS A 136 11.21 6.29 -5.73
C CYS A 136 12.72 6.28 -5.97
N LEU A 137 13.51 6.54 -4.92
CA LEU A 137 14.97 6.59 -5.04
C LEU A 137 15.55 5.22 -5.42
N GLY A 138 14.99 4.15 -4.84
CA GLY A 138 15.36 2.78 -5.19
C GLY A 138 15.04 2.43 -6.64
N LEU A 139 13.87 2.82 -7.16
CA LEU A 139 13.50 2.63 -8.56
C LEU A 139 14.38 3.39 -9.53
N ILE A 140 14.68 4.66 -9.24
CA ILE A 140 15.59 5.46 -10.06
C ILE A 140 16.97 4.81 -10.12
N LEU A 141 17.51 4.40 -8.96
CA LEU A 141 18.80 3.72 -8.91
C LEU A 141 18.78 2.41 -9.72
N LEU A 142 17.74 1.59 -9.53
CA LEU A 142 17.59 0.31 -10.22
C LEU A 142 17.50 0.49 -11.73
N THR A 143 16.69 1.44 -12.20
CA THR A 143 16.53 1.71 -13.64
C THR A 143 17.82 2.27 -14.25
N CYS A 144 18.52 3.20 -13.59
CA CYS A 144 19.81 3.69 -14.04
C CYS A 144 20.84 2.56 -14.16
N VAL A 145 20.97 1.71 -13.13
CA VAL A 145 21.89 0.56 -13.16
C VAL A 145 21.50 -0.43 -14.27
N GLY A 146 20.20 -0.73 -14.41
CA GLY A 146 19.71 -1.62 -15.46
C GLY A 146 20.04 -1.12 -16.87
N VAL A 147 19.83 0.17 -17.15
CA VAL A 147 20.16 0.78 -18.45
C VAL A 147 21.68 0.72 -18.72
N ILE A 148 22.51 0.99 -17.71
CA ILE A 148 23.97 0.90 -17.85
C ILE A 148 24.38 -0.55 -18.17
N LEU A 149 23.85 -1.53 -17.46
CA LEU A 149 24.17 -2.94 -17.71
C LEU A 149 23.75 -3.39 -19.11
N VAL A 150 22.55 -2.99 -19.55
CA VAL A 150 22.05 -3.30 -20.89
C VAL A 150 22.92 -2.64 -21.97
N THR A 151 23.25 -1.36 -21.84
CA THR A 151 24.07 -0.66 -22.83
C THR A 151 25.51 -1.21 -22.89
N VAL A 152 26.12 -1.53 -21.75
CA VAL A 152 27.43 -2.19 -21.70
C VAL A 152 27.38 -3.58 -22.34
N PHE A 153 26.35 -4.38 -22.03
CA PHE A 153 26.19 -5.71 -22.60
C PHE A 153 26.05 -5.67 -24.13
N PHE A 154 25.08 -4.92 -24.65
CA PHE A 154 24.90 -4.80 -26.10
C PHE A 154 26.09 -4.12 -26.80
N GLY A 155 26.70 -3.11 -26.18
CA GLY A 155 27.91 -2.47 -26.68
C GLY A 155 29.09 -3.43 -26.78
N SER A 156 29.27 -4.30 -25.78
CA SER A 156 30.33 -5.31 -25.79
C SER A 156 30.13 -6.36 -26.88
N ILE A 157 28.89 -6.83 -27.10
CA ILE A 157 28.55 -7.75 -28.19
C ILE A 157 28.80 -7.08 -29.55
N GLY A 158 28.37 -5.83 -29.72
CA GLY A 158 28.61 -5.08 -30.95
C GLY A 158 30.10 -4.90 -31.27
N ALA A 159 30.92 -4.59 -30.26
CA ALA A 159 32.37 -4.49 -30.41
C ALA A 159 33.01 -5.84 -30.79
N LEU A 160 32.58 -6.94 -30.16
CA LEU A 160 33.03 -8.30 -30.50
C LEU A 160 32.68 -8.69 -31.94
N LEU A 161 31.45 -8.43 -32.37
CA LEU A 161 31.00 -8.72 -33.74
C LEU A 161 31.74 -7.86 -34.79
N SER A 162 32.01 -6.59 -34.47
CA SER A 162 32.81 -5.70 -35.33
C SER A 162 34.24 -6.21 -35.49
N ALA A 163 34.87 -6.65 -34.40
CA ALA A 163 36.22 -7.23 -34.45
C ALA A 163 36.27 -8.56 -35.23
N ALA A 164 35.21 -9.39 -35.14
CA ALA A 164 35.13 -10.65 -35.86
C ALA A 164 34.86 -10.49 -37.37
N GLY A 165 34.15 -9.43 -37.78
CA GLY A 165 33.85 -9.15 -39.20
C GLY A 165 35.00 -8.50 -39.99
N GLN A 166 36.12 -8.16 -39.34
CA GLN A 166 37.33 -7.64 -39.99
C GLN A 166 38.36 -8.72 -40.35
N GLN A 167 37.99 -10.01 -40.21
CA GLN A 167 38.74 -11.16 -40.74
C GLN A 167 38.16 -11.62 -42.06
#